data_AF-A0A5P8WD14-F1
#
_entry.id   AF-A0A5P8WD14-F1
#
_cell.length_a   1.000
_cell.length_b   1.000
_cell.length_c   1.000
_cell.angle_alpha   90.00
_cell.angle_beta   90.00
_cell.angle_gamma   90.00
#
_symmetry.space_group_name_H-M   'P 1'
#
loop_
_entity.id
_entity.type
_entity.pdbx_description
1 polymer ?
#
loop_
_entity_poly.entity_id
_entity_poly.type
_entity_poly.pdbx_seq_one_letter_code
_entity_poly.pdbx_strand_id
1 'polypeptide(L)'
;MKPYSLDLRKKIIETYEQEQISQRKLAKRFRVALSFIYKLLKQYREKGTLEPKGHGGGQNMKLSPDNIIVHSSRRTSRTEE
;
A
#
# COMPACT_ATOMS: atom_id res chain seq x y z
N MET A 1 -2.63 -3.62 -5.31
CA MET A 1 -2.98 -4.95 -4.76
C MET A 1 -3.55 -4.76 -3.38
N LYS A 2 -4.72 -5.33 -3.06
CA LYS A 2 -5.32 -5.17 -1.72
C LYS A 2 -4.47 -5.91 -0.67
N PRO A 3 -4.19 -5.30 0.49
CA PRO A 3 -3.51 -6.00 1.56
C PRO A 3 -4.39 -7.13 2.10
N TYR A 4 -3.76 -8.23 2.54
CA TYR A 4 -4.45 -9.25 3.32
C TYR A 4 -5.10 -8.64 4.57
N SER A 5 -6.28 -9.16 4.93
CA SER A 5 -7.06 -8.73 6.09
C SER A 5 -6.24 -8.80 7.39
N LEU A 6 -6.58 -7.90 8.32
CA LEU A 6 -5.97 -7.88 9.65
C LEU A 6 -6.17 -9.21 10.38
N ASP A 7 -7.34 -9.83 10.22
CA ASP A 7 -7.68 -11.09 10.88
C ASP A 7 -6.76 -12.23 10.44
N LEU A 8 -6.44 -12.30 9.14
CA LEU A 8 -5.50 -13.31 8.65
C LEU A 8 -4.11 -13.10 9.25
N ARG A 9 -3.65 -11.85 9.35
CA ARG A 9 -2.34 -11.52 9.94
C ARG A 9 -2.30 -11.89 11.42
N LYS A 10 -3.33 -11.51 12.19
CA LYS A 10 -3.46 -11.84 13.63
C LYS A 10 -3.42 -13.35 13.85
N LYS A 11 -4.24 -14.10 13.11
CA LYS A 11 -4.32 -15.56 13.23
C LYS A 11 -2.98 -16.25 12.91
N ILE A 12 -2.23 -15.74 11.93
CA ILE A 12 -0.90 -16.25 11.59
C ILE A 12 0.08 -16.04 12.75
N ILE A 13 0.04 -14.88 13.41
CA ILE A 13 0.93 -14.53 14.53
C ILE A 13 0.58 -15.33 15.78
N GLU A 14 -0.70 -15.40 16.14
CA GLU A 14 -1.17 -16.23 17.24
C GLU A 14 -0.71 -17.67 17.05
N THR A 15 -0.87 -18.22 15.84
CA THR A 15 -0.41 -19.59 15.55
C THR A 15 1.11 -19.72 15.65
N TYR A 16 1.88 -18.70 15.27
CA TYR A 16 3.34 -18.68 15.39
C TYR A 16 3.83 -18.58 16.84
N GLU A 17 3.10 -17.86 17.70
CA GLU A 17 3.41 -17.75 19.13
C GLU A 17 3.01 -18.99 19.92
N GLN A 18 1.85 -19.57 19.59
CA GLN A 18 1.33 -20.77 20.25
C GLN A 18 2.05 -22.04 19.79
N GLU A 19 2.29 -22.16 18.48
CA GLU A 19 2.98 -23.30 17.90
C GLU A 19 4.36 -22.85 17.39
N GLN A 20 5.43 -23.40 17.95
CA GLN A 20 6.81 -23.16 17.49
C GLN A 20 7.08 -23.88 16.15
N ILE A 21 6.28 -23.59 15.13
CA ILE A 21 6.39 -24.16 13.79
C ILE A 21 7.23 -23.28 12.88
N SER A 22 7.96 -23.93 11.96
CA SER A 22 8.76 -23.19 10.98
C SER A 22 7.89 -22.36 10.05
N GLN A 23 8.43 -21.22 9.60
CA GLN A 23 7.75 -20.29 8.67
C GLN A 23 7.22 -20.99 7.41
N ARG A 24 7.93 -22.04 6.96
CA ARG A 24 7.56 -22.85 5.78
C ARG A 24 6.35 -23.73 6.04
N LYS A 25 6.18 -24.26 7.26
CA LYS A 25 4.96 -24.98 7.67
C LYS A 25 3.79 -24.01 7.84
N LEU A 26 4.04 -22.84 8.42
CA LEU A 26 3.05 -21.77 8.58
C LEU A 26 2.48 -21.33 7.21
N ALA A 27 3.36 -21.09 6.23
CA ALA A 27 2.97 -20.76 4.86
C ALA A 27 2.05 -21.82 4.22
N LYS A 28 2.39 -23.11 4.38
CA LYS A 28 1.57 -24.23 3.88
C LYS A 28 0.19 -24.30 4.56
N ARG A 29 0.13 -24.13 5.88
CA ARG A 29 -1.11 -24.20 6.67
C ARG A 29 -2.10 -23.10 6.27
N PHE A 30 -1.60 -21.88 6.10
CA PHE A 30 -2.41 -20.73 5.71
C PHE A 30 -2.54 -20.55 4.19
N ARG A 31 -1.92 -21.43 3.39
CA ARG A 31 -1.90 -21.36 1.92
C ARG A 31 -1.44 -20.00 1.39
N VAL A 32 -0.46 -19.40 2.05
CA VAL A 32 0.13 -18.11 1.67
C VAL A 32 1.58 -18.28 1.23
N ALA A 33 2.09 -17.31 0.48
CA ALA A 33 3.50 -17.31 0.07
C ALA A 33 4.44 -17.20 1.28
N LEU A 34 5.58 -17.90 1.22
CA LEU A 34 6.61 -17.83 2.26
C LEU A 34 7.15 -16.40 2.44
N SER A 35 7.28 -15.65 1.34
CA SER A 35 7.71 -14.26 1.35
C SER A 35 6.75 -13.35 2.13
N PHE A 36 5.45 -13.66 2.13
CA PHE A 36 4.46 -12.93 2.92
C PHE A 36 4.65 -13.19 4.41
N ILE A 37 4.81 -14.45 4.82
CA ILE A 37 5.10 -14.83 6.21
C ILE A 37 6.39 -14.14 6.71
N TYR A 38 7.46 -14.21 5.92
CA TYR A 38 8.73 -13.58 6.27
C TYR A 38 8.58 -12.07 6.52
N LYS A 39 7.91 -11.36 5.59
CA LYS A 39 7.66 -9.91 5.72
C LYS A 39 6.79 -9.58 6.92
N LEU A 40 5.75 -10.40 7.18
CA LEU A 40 4.85 -10.21 8.31
C LEU A 40 5.58 -10.37 9.64
N LEU A 41 6.36 -11.44 9.81
CA LEU A 41 7.13 -11.69 11.03
C LEU A 41 8.23 -10.65 11.24
N LYS A 42 8.90 -10.23 10.16
CA LYS A 42 9.87 -9.13 10.23
C LYS A 42 9.22 -7.84 10.74
N GLN A 43 8.08 -7.46 10.15
CA GLN A 43 7.34 -6.28 10.59
C GLN A 43 6.87 -6.40 12.05
N TYR A 44 6.39 -7.57 12.45
CA TYR A 44 5.96 -7.81 13.83
C TYR A 44 7.11 -7.64 14.83
N ARG A 45 8.28 -8.20 14.54
CA ARG A 45 9.47 -8.06 15.40
C ARG A 45 10.02 -6.63 15.48
N GLU A 46 9.97 -5.90 14.36
CA GLU A 46 10.53 -4.54 14.29
C GLU A 46 9.60 -3.47 14.84
N LYS A 47 8.29 -3.62 14.66
CA LYS A 47 7.31 -2.56 14.97
C LYS A 47 6.31 -2.93 16.05
N GLY A 48 6.14 -4.21 16.37
CA GLY A 48 5.05 -4.70 17.23
C GLY A 48 3.64 -4.48 16.64
N THR A 49 3.53 -3.94 15.42
CA THR A 49 2.24 -3.57 14.81
C THR A 49 1.91 -4.46 13.63
N LEU A 50 0.69 -5.01 13.64
CA LEU A 50 0.16 -5.89 12.59
C LEU A 50 -0.53 -5.15 11.45
N GLU A 51 -0.71 -3.84 11.62
CA GLU A 51 -1.44 -3.02 10.67
C GLU A 51 -0.70 -2.90 9.33
N PRO A 52 -1.42 -2.96 8.21
CA PRO A 52 -0.83 -2.66 6.92
C PRO A 52 -0.25 -1.25 6.95
N LYS A 53 1.00 -1.09 6.49
CA LYS A 53 1.53 0.24 6.21
C LYS A 53 0.53 0.92 5.27
N GLY A 54 0.07 2.12 5.64
CA GLY A 54 -0.72 2.97 4.76
C GLY A 54 -0.04 3.06 3.40
N HIS A 55 -0.82 3.09 2.33
CA HIS A 55 -0.25 3.28 0.99
C HIS A 55 0.52 4.60 1.03
N GLY A 56 1.85 4.53 0.85
CA GLY A 56 2.67 5.73 0.72
C GLY A 56 2.15 6.44 -0.52
N GLY A 57 1.36 7.50 -0.31
CA GLY A 57 0.70 8.24 -1.37
C GLY A 57 1.68 8.54 -2.50
N GLY A 58 1.19 8.49 -3.73
CA GLY A 58 1.99 8.85 -4.90
C GLY A 58 2.66 10.21 -4.71
N GLN A 59 3.79 10.41 -5.40
CA GLN A 59 4.55 11.65 -5.34
C GLN A 59 3.62 12.86 -5.55
N ASN A 60 3.62 13.81 -4.61
CA ASN A 60 2.84 15.05 -4.74
C ASN A 60 3.17 15.74 -6.07
N MET A 61 2.13 16.13 -6.83
CA MET A 61 2.31 16.88 -8.07
C MET A 61 3.01 18.21 -7.75
N LYS A 62 4.10 18.51 -8.47
CA LYS A 62 4.87 19.75 -8.31
C LYS A 62 4.24 20.96 -9.02
N LEU A 63 3.13 20.76 -9.74
CA LEU A 63 2.45 21.81 -10.49
C LEU A 63 1.29 22.33 -9.65
N SER A 64 1.41 23.59 -9.21
CA SER A 64 0.32 24.34 -8.60
C SER A 64 -0.79 24.60 -9.63
N PRO A 65 -2.07 24.64 -9.22
CA PRO A 65 -3.20 24.94 -10.11
C PRO A 65 -3.08 26.32 -10.79
N ASP A 66 -2.27 27.22 -10.24
CA ASP A 66 -2.01 28.56 -10.78
C ASP A 66 -1.28 28.56 -12.13
N ASN A 67 -0.62 27.45 -12.51
CA ASN A 67 0.10 27.33 -13.78
C ASN A 67 -0.73 26.72 -14.92
N ILE A 68 -2.02 26.45 -14.71
CA ILE A 68 -2.93 26.02 -15.78
C ILE A 68 -3.36 27.27 -16.56
N ILE A 69 -2.42 27.87 -17.30
CA ILE A 69 -2.75 28.85 -18.33
C ILE A 69 -3.38 28.06 -19.47
N VAL A 70 -4.69 27.90 -19.41
CA VAL A 70 -5.48 27.39 -20.54
C VAL A 70 -5.27 28.35 -21.70
N HIS A 71 -4.54 27.91 -22.71
CA HIS A 71 -4.29 28.65 -23.96
C HIS A 71 -5.55 28.68 -24.85
N SER A 72 -6.71 29.01 -24.28
CA SER A 72 -7.96 29.16 -25.00
C SER A 72 -8.40 30.61 -24.95
N SER A 73 -7.96 31.37 -25.94
CA SER A 73 -8.71 32.44 -26.65
C SER A 73 -7.78 33.56 -27.14
N ARG A 74 -7.21 33.38 -28.34
CA ARG A 74 -7.05 34.50 -29.27
C ARG A 74 -7.83 34.17 -30.52
N ARG A 75 -9.12 34.48 -30.50
CA ARG A 75 -9.89 34.66 -31.74
C ARG A 75 -10.25 36.13 -31.81
N THR A 76 -9.44 36.87 -32.57
CA THR A 76 -9.69 38.26 -32.95
C THR A 76 -10.90 38.31 -33.88
N SER A 77 -12.02 38.88 -33.43
CA SER A 77 -13.06 39.36 -34.34
C SER A 77 -12.80 40.83 -34.62
N ARG A 78 -12.21 41.06 -35.80
CA ARG A 78 -12.23 42.31 -36.55
C ARG A 78 -13.69 42.66 -36.84
N THR A 79 -14.15 43.81 -36.38
CA THR A 79 -15.38 44.44 -36.87
C THR A 79 -14.95 45.72 -37.58
N GLU A 80 -15.29 45.79 -38.85
CA GLU A 80 -15.08 46.92 -39.77
C GLU A 80 -16.16 47.98 -39.51
N GLU A 81 -15.76 49.25 -39.49
CA GLU A 81 -16.56 50.42 -39.87
C GLU A 81 -15.71 51.31 -40.77
#